data_AF-A0A0K8QWG6-F1
#
_entry.id   AF-A0A0K8QWG6-F1
#
_cell.length_a   1.000
_cell.length_b   1.000
_cell.length_c   1.000
_cell.angle_alpha   90.00
_cell.angle_beta   90.00
_cell.angle_gamma   90.00
#
_symmetry.space_group_name_H-M   'P 1'
#
loop_
_entity.id
_entity.type
_entity.pdbx_description
1 polymer ?
#
loop_
_entity_poly.entity_id
_entity_poly.type
_entity_poly.pdbx_seq_one_letter_code
_entity_poly.pdbx_strand_id
1 'polypeptide(L)'
;MKTILTFTLCLITSLFMTVQAQTWSNNLVTSPLSTGAAYYVKMAMHKDTIFIAFTDKGNDEKVNVMKYSNNAWGRVGQANFSPGKAVNLQFDISNGTPWVAFMDAANGNKATVMRYSGGS
;
A
#
# COMPACT_ATOMS: atom_id res chain seq x y z
N MET A 1 52.50 35.26 37.54
CA MET A 1 51.04 35.12 37.76
C MET A 1 50.36 36.03 36.74
N LYS A 2 50.09 35.56 35.52
CA LYS A 2 48.87 34.89 35.02
C LYS A 2 47.57 35.69 35.21
N THR A 3 47.15 36.47 34.19
CA THR A 3 45.75 36.82 33.87
C THR A 3 45.70 37.48 32.47
N ILE A 4 45.52 36.72 31.38
CA ILE A 4 44.28 36.33 30.66
C ILE A 4 43.73 37.43 29.73
N LEU A 5 43.83 37.15 28.43
CA LEU A 5 43.18 37.84 27.31
C LEU A 5 41.66 37.62 27.33
N THR A 6 40.89 38.58 26.82
CA THR A 6 39.54 38.34 26.27
C THR A 6 39.47 38.82 24.82
N PHE A 7 39.54 37.88 23.89
CA PHE A 7 39.11 38.05 22.49
C PHE A 7 37.65 37.61 22.41
N THR A 8 36.73 38.52 22.15
CA THR A 8 35.33 38.18 21.91
C THR A 8 35.19 37.73 20.45
N LEU A 9 35.32 36.43 20.21
CA LEU A 9 34.99 35.82 18.93
C LEU A 9 33.48 35.59 18.90
N CYS A 10 32.74 36.45 18.20
CA CYS A 10 31.32 36.25 17.93
C CYS A 10 31.18 35.04 17.01
N LEU A 11 30.90 33.88 17.60
CA LEU A 11 30.63 32.65 16.86
C LEU A 11 29.24 32.80 16.21
N ILE A 12 29.20 33.27 14.96
CA ILE A 12 27.99 33.14 14.14
C ILE A 12 27.83 31.63 13.88
N THR A 13 27.07 30.96 14.73
CA THR A 13 26.59 29.62 14.47
C THR A 13 25.64 29.72 13.28
N SER A 14 26.13 29.39 12.09
CA SER A 14 25.30 29.24 10.92
C SER A 14 24.29 28.12 11.19
N LEU A 15 23.04 28.49 11.41
CA LEU A 15 21.91 27.58 11.46
C LEU A 15 21.70 27.04 10.05
N PHE A 16 22.25 25.86 9.75
CA PHE A 16 21.88 25.12 8.55
C PHE A 16 20.46 24.61 8.76
N MET A 17 19.45 25.39 8.35
CA MET A 17 18.15 24.82 8.07
C MET A 17 18.31 24.00 6.80
N THR A 18 18.49 22.69 6.95
CA THR A 18 18.20 21.78 5.86
C THR A 18 16.72 21.92 5.53
N VAL A 19 16.42 22.61 4.44
CA VAL A 19 15.12 22.49 3.79
C VAL A 19 15.03 21.04 3.33
N GLN A 20 14.41 20.18 4.13
CA GLN A 20 13.99 18.87 3.66
C GLN A 20 12.85 19.10 2.69
N ALA A 21 13.19 19.37 1.43
CA ALA A 21 12.26 19.24 0.34
C ALA A 21 12.02 17.73 0.12
N GLN A 22 11.11 17.14 0.90
CA GLN A 22 10.61 15.79 0.62
C GLN A 22 9.26 15.91 -0.09
N THR A 23 9.25 15.54 -1.37
CA THR A 23 8.06 15.62 -2.24
C THR A 23 7.19 14.37 -2.20
N TRP A 24 7.67 13.22 -1.72
CA TRP A 24 6.88 12.01 -1.45
C TRP A 24 7.49 11.26 -0.26
N SER A 25 6.69 10.55 0.54
CA SER A 25 7.21 9.70 1.62
C SER A 25 8.01 8.51 1.09
N ASN A 26 8.78 7.89 1.99
CA ASN A 26 9.43 6.60 1.73
C ASN A 26 8.42 5.60 1.17
N ASN A 27 8.88 4.74 0.25
CA ASN A 27 8.08 3.65 -0.26
C ASN A 27 7.66 2.74 0.90
N LEU A 28 6.35 2.59 1.10
CA LEU A 28 5.78 1.75 2.15
C LEU A 28 5.89 0.25 1.83
N VAL A 29 6.38 -0.10 0.64
CA VAL A 29 6.59 -1.47 0.16
C VAL A 29 8.08 -1.78 0.16
N THR A 30 8.52 -2.62 1.12
CA THR A 30 9.93 -3.06 1.24
C THR A 30 10.21 -4.41 0.55
N SER A 31 9.17 -5.11 0.12
CA SER A 31 9.23 -6.36 -0.67
C SER A 31 8.04 -6.40 -1.63
N PRO A 32 8.18 -6.94 -2.86
CA PRO A 32 7.08 -7.01 -3.82
C PRO A 32 5.81 -7.65 -3.22
N LEU A 33 4.67 -7.00 -3.43
CA LEU A 33 3.37 -7.51 -2.97
C LEU A 33 2.75 -8.52 -3.96
N SER A 34 3.22 -8.51 -5.22
CA SER A 34 2.85 -9.44 -6.29
C SER A 34 4.03 -10.29 -6.72
N THR A 35 3.76 -11.52 -7.18
CA THR A 35 4.75 -12.42 -7.76
C THR A 35 5.15 -11.99 -9.18
N GLY A 36 4.18 -11.52 -9.97
CA GLY A 36 4.40 -10.97 -11.31
C GLY A 36 3.87 -9.54 -11.45
N ALA A 37 3.64 -9.11 -12.70
CA ALA A 37 3.07 -7.80 -12.99
C ALA A 37 1.69 -7.63 -12.34
N ALA A 38 1.52 -6.57 -11.56
CA ALA A 38 0.24 -6.21 -10.98
C ALA A 38 -0.58 -5.39 -11.99
N TYR A 39 -1.78 -5.88 -12.32
CA TYR A 39 -2.76 -5.15 -13.13
C TYR A 39 -3.95 -4.70 -12.29
N TYR A 40 -4.70 -3.73 -12.83
CA TYR A 40 -5.93 -3.20 -12.26
C TYR A 40 -5.82 -2.83 -10.77
N VAL A 41 -4.67 -2.31 -10.34
CA VAL A 41 -4.45 -1.90 -8.95
C VAL A 41 -5.50 -0.86 -8.55
N LYS A 42 -6.22 -1.13 -7.47
CA LYS A 42 -7.17 -0.25 -6.81
C LYS A 42 -6.79 -0.09 -5.35
N MET A 43 -7.07 1.08 -4.78
CA MET A 43 -6.82 1.39 -3.38
C MET A 43 -8.08 1.95 -2.77
N ALA A 44 -8.33 1.58 -1.51
CA ALA A 44 -9.34 2.18 -0.66
C ALA A 44 -8.81 2.25 0.78
N MET A 45 -9.38 3.12 1.60
CA MET A 45 -8.99 3.28 2.99
C MET A 45 -10.19 3.12 3.91
N HIS A 46 -9.96 2.54 5.08
CA HIS A 46 -10.92 2.54 6.17
C HIS A 46 -10.18 2.86 7.47
N LYS A 47 -10.49 4.02 8.06
CA LYS A 47 -9.68 4.63 9.12
C LYS A 47 -8.22 4.73 8.66
N ASP A 48 -7.27 4.33 9.49
CA ASP A 48 -5.83 4.35 9.18
C ASP A 48 -5.33 3.09 8.45
N THR A 49 -6.23 2.21 8.01
CA THR A 49 -5.85 1.01 7.26
C THR A 49 -6.01 1.26 5.76
N ILE A 50 -4.90 1.14 5.05
CA ILE A 50 -4.88 1.16 3.58
C ILE A 50 -5.14 -0.25 3.09
N PHE A 51 -6.02 -0.40 2.11
CA PHE A 51 -6.22 -1.64 1.39
C PHE A 51 -5.91 -1.43 -0.08
N ILE A 52 -5.27 -2.41 -0.70
CA ILE A 52 -5.11 -2.48 -2.14
C ILE A 52 -5.67 -3.79 -2.66
N ALA A 53 -6.29 -3.74 -3.83
CA ALA A 53 -6.71 -4.90 -4.59
C ALA A 53 -6.04 -4.85 -5.97
N PHE A 54 -5.52 -5.98 -6.43
CA PHE A 54 -4.84 -6.07 -7.72
C PHE A 54 -4.95 -7.49 -8.28
N THR A 55 -4.72 -7.63 -9.58
CA THR A 55 -4.57 -8.93 -10.22
C THR A 55 -3.10 -9.19 -10.53
N ASP A 56 -2.64 -10.42 -10.36
CA ASP A 56 -1.22 -10.75 -10.48
C ASP A 56 -0.96 -11.68 -11.69
N LYS A 57 -0.20 -11.20 -12.67
CA LYS A 57 0.15 -11.98 -13.88
C LYS A 57 0.92 -13.27 -13.56
N GLY A 58 1.70 -13.29 -12.47
CA GLY A 58 2.40 -14.49 -12.02
C GLY A 58 1.47 -15.57 -11.47
N ASN A 59 0.18 -15.24 -11.28
CA ASN A 59 -0.83 -16.09 -10.67
C ASN A 59 -2.15 -16.05 -11.45
N ASP A 60 -2.09 -16.30 -12.76
CA ASP A 60 -3.26 -16.36 -13.68
C ASP A 60 -4.12 -15.07 -13.73
N GLU A 61 -3.55 -13.92 -13.38
CA GLU A 61 -4.26 -12.64 -13.28
C GLU A 61 -5.47 -12.71 -12.33
N LYS A 62 -5.33 -13.49 -11.25
CA LYS A 62 -6.33 -13.61 -10.19
C LYS A 62 -6.23 -12.49 -9.15
N VAL A 63 -7.36 -12.18 -8.51
CA VAL A 63 -7.48 -11.10 -7.54
C VAL A 63 -6.74 -11.43 -6.25
N ASN A 64 -6.02 -10.44 -5.74
CA ASN A 64 -5.36 -10.42 -4.44
C ASN A 64 -5.75 -9.14 -3.70
N VAL A 65 -5.87 -9.21 -2.37
CA VAL A 65 -6.07 -8.04 -1.50
C VAL A 65 -4.99 -8.03 -0.42
N MET A 66 -4.36 -6.86 -0.25
CA MET A 66 -3.38 -6.60 0.80
C MET A 66 -3.84 -5.40 1.62
N LYS A 67 -3.51 -5.38 2.91
CA LYS A 67 -3.74 -4.24 3.80
C LYS A 67 -2.43 -3.78 4.44
N TYR A 68 -2.28 -2.48 4.63
CA TYR A 68 -1.19 -1.89 5.39
C TYR A 68 -1.71 -1.45 6.76
N SER A 69 -1.14 -2.01 7.82
CA SER A 69 -1.46 -1.69 9.21
C SER A 69 -0.25 -1.99 10.09
N ASN A 70 -0.03 -1.21 11.15
CA ASN A 70 1.09 -1.40 12.08
C ASN A 70 2.46 -1.47 11.36
N ASN A 71 2.67 -0.56 10.41
CA ASN A 71 3.89 -0.47 9.60
C ASN A 71 4.22 -1.71 8.76
N ALA A 72 3.25 -2.59 8.49
CA ALA A 72 3.45 -3.80 7.70
C ALA A 72 2.30 -4.07 6.72
N TRP A 73 2.65 -4.63 5.56
CA TRP A 73 1.67 -5.18 4.63
C TRP A 73 1.30 -6.61 5.04
N GLY A 74 0.01 -6.89 5.12
CA GLY A 74 -0.55 -8.21 5.37
C GLY A 74 -1.61 -8.57 4.34
N ARG A 75 -1.75 -9.86 4.05
CA ARG A 75 -2.78 -10.35 3.13
C ARG A 75 -4.16 -10.28 3.77
N VAL A 76 -5.18 -10.01 2.95
CA VAL A 76 -6.59 -10.18 3.34
C VAL A 76 -7.16 -11.40 2.64
N GLY A 77 -7.42 -12.46 3.41
CA GLY A 77 -7.94 -13.72 2.89
C GLY A 77 -6.88 -14.55 2.12
N GLN A 78 -7.37 -15.50 1.33
CA GLN A 78 -6.52 -16.37 0.51
C GLN A 78 -5.94 -15.60 -0.69
N ALA A 79 -4.72 -15.97 -1.10
CA ALA A 79 -4.14 -15.47 -2.35
C ALA A 79 -4.95 -15.96 -3.56
N ASN A 80 -5.00 -15.13 -4.61
CA ASN A 80 -5.56 -15.53 -5.90
C ASN A 80 -7.00 -16.08 -5.79
N PHE A 81 -7.84 -15.43 -4.98
CA PHE A 81 -9.12 -16.01 -4.55
C PHE A 81 -10.22 -15.96 -5.62
N SER A 82 -10.04 -15.19 -6.70
CA SER A 82 -11.03 -15.15 -7.77
C SER A 82 -11.09 -16.50 -8.50
N PRO A 83 -12.29 -16.95 -8.94
CA PRO A 83 -12.45 -18.24 -9.62
C PRO A 83 -11.56 -18.40 -10.86
N GLY A 84 -11.39 -17.32 -11.62
CA GLY A 84 -10.48 -17.23 -12.75
C GLY A 84 -9.83 -15.85 -12.87
N LYS A 85 -9.26 -15.60 -14.05
CA LYS A 85 -8.73 -14.29 -14.43
C LYS A 85 -9.79 -13.21 -14.22
N ALA A 86 -9.39 -12.16 -13.50
CA ALA A 86 -10.23 -11.00 -13.24
C ALA A 86 -9.77 -9.81 -14.09
N VAL A 87 -10.73 -9.07 -14.66
CA VAL A 87 -10.47 -7.89 -15.49
C VAL A 87 -11.37 -6.75 -15.02
N ASN A 88 -10.95 -5.50 -15.22
CA ASN A 88 -11.71 -4.30 -14.84
C ASN A 88 -12.10 -4.26 -13.35
N LEU A 89 -11.17 -4.64 -12.49
CA LEU A 89 -11.35 -4.68 -11.04
C LEU A 89 -11.81 -3.32 -10.47
N GLN A 90 -12.88 -3.36 -9.66
CA GLN A 90 -13.35 -2.30 -8.77
C GLN A 90 -13.18 -2.77 -7.32
N PHE A 91 -12.97 -1.81 -6.42
CA PHE A 91 -12.65 -2.11 -5.03
C PHE A 91 -13.14 -1.01 -4.10
N ASP A 92 -13.77 -1.38 -3.00
CA ASP A 92 -14.17 -0.46 -1.94
C ASP A 92 -14.24 -1.17 -0.57
N ILE A 93 -14.25 -0.40 0.52
CA ILE A 93 -14.36 -0.89 1.89
C ILE A 93 -15.69 -0.43 2.50
N SER A 94 -16.54 -1.39 2.85
CA SER A 94 -17.77 -1.15 3.62
C SER A 94 -17.58 -1.60 5.06
N ASN A 95 -17.56 -0.66 6.01
CA ASN A 95 -17.40 -0.93 7.45
C ASN A 95 -16.22 -1.87 7.78
N GLY A 96 -15.05 -1.60 7.18
CA GLY A 96 -13.84 -2.41 7.36
C GLY A 96 -13.83 -3.72 6.56
N THR A 97 -14.89 -4.04 5.83
CA THR A 97 -14.97 -5.22 4.95
C THR A 97 -14.61 -4.83 3.51
N PRO A 98 -13.58 -5.42 2.90
CA PRO A 98 -13.29 -5.22 1.48
C PRO A 98 -14.27 -5.93 0.56
N TRP A 99 -14.68 -5.23 -0.49
CA TRP A 99 -15.51 -5.72 -1.59
C TRP A 99 -14.78 -5.51 -2.92
N VAL A 100 -14.82 -6.51 -3.77
CA VAL A 100 -14.31 -6.46 -5.15
C VAL A 100 -15.45 -6.73 -6.13
N ALA A 101 -15.46 -6.00 -7.24
CA ALA A 101 -16.27 -6.34 -8.40
C ALA A 101 -15.36 -6.44 -9.63
N PHE A 102 -15.55 -7.46 -10.47
CA PHE A 102 -14.67 -7.71 -11.60
C PHE A 102 -15.40 -8.47 -12.71
N MET A 103 -14.86 -8.39 -13.92
CA MET A 103 -15.22 -9.26 -15.04
C MET A 103 -14.52 -10.61 -14.86
N ASP A 104 -15.29 -11.68 -14.80
CA ASP A 104 -14.84 -13.02 -14.40
C ASP A 104 -14.74 -13.97 -15.60
N ALA A 105 -13.51 -14.28 -16.01
CA ALA A 105 -13.26 -15.17 -17.14
C ALA A 105 -13.77 -16.60 -16.91
N ALA A 106 -13.80 -17.08 -15.65
CA ALA A 106 -14.32 -18.40 -15.33
C ALA A 106 -15.86 -18.47 -15.40
N ASN A 107 -16.52 -17.30 -15.39
CA ASN A 107 -17.98 -17.19 -15.46
C ASN A 107 -18.45 -16.52 -16.77
N GLY A 108 -17.72 -16.76 -17.87
CA GLY A 108 -18.09 -16.26 -19.20
C GLY A 108 -17.95 -14.74 -19.35
N ASN A 109 -16.97 -14.14 -18.69
CA ASN A 109 -16.72 -12.69 -18.66
C ASN A 109 -17.88 -11.88 -18.08
N LYS A 110 -18.68 -12.47 -17.18
CA LYS A 110 -19.76 -11.78 -16.48
C LYS A 110 -19.24 -11.02 -15.26
N ALA A 111 -20.05 -10.10 -14.75
CA ALA A 111 -19.75 -9.40 -13.51
C ALA A 111 -19.87 -10.36 -12.30
N THR A 112 -18.80 -10.45 -11.53
CA THR A 112 -18.76 -11.14 -10.24
C THR A 112 -18.44 -10.13 -9.15
N VAL A 113 -19.15 -10.21 -8.02
CA VAL A 113 -18.89 -9.42 -6.81
C VAL A 113 -18.54 -10.36 -5.67
N MET A 114 -17.45 -10.10 -4.97
CA MET A 114 -17.01 -10.87 -3.80
C MET A 114 -16.69 -9.90 -2.66
N ARG A 115 -16.96 -10.31 -1.42
CA ARG A 115 -16.53 -9.60 -0.22
C ARG A 115 -15.74 -10.54 0.67
N TYR A 116 -14.82 -10.00 1.45
CA TYR A 116 -14.16 -10.78 2.49
C TYR A 116 -15.17 -11.10 3.60
N SER A 117 -15.40 -12.38 3.88
CA SER A 117 -16.38 -12.82 4.89
C SER A 117 -15.80 -12.90 6.30
N GLY A 118 -14.49 -12.75 6.47
CA GLY A 118 -13.82 -13.17 7.69
C GLY A 118 -13.72 -14.70 7.78
N GLY A 119 -12.82 -15.14 8.64
CA GLY A 119 -12.55 -16.53 9.00
C GLY A 119 -11.46 -16.51 10.05
N SER A 120 -11.70 -17.16 11.18
CA SER A 120 -10.75 -17.33 12.27
C SER A 120 -9.58 -18.21 11.85
#